data_AF-A0A9W8XNR2-F1
#
_entry.id   AF-A0A9W8XNR2-F1
#
_cell.length_a   1.000
_cell.length_b   1.000
_cell.length_c   1.000
_cell.angle_alpha   90.00
_cell.angle_beta   90.00
_cell.angle_gamma   90.00
#
_symmetry.space_group_name_H-M   'P 1'
#
loop_
_entity.id
_entity.type
_entity.pdbx_description
1 polymer ?
#
loop_
_entity_poly.entity_id
_entity_poly.type
_entity_poly.pdbx_seq_one_letter_code
_entity_poly.pdbx_strand_id
1 'polypeptide(L)'
;MRNSRIRDLQEEQCRLNVDFERQLQQHAQADSRQLADMMRTKLPLELRELLYKYLYLEDAPIPVGSYHFTTYVPEPLRSEETNMTHDEPFILIPEGATRQDHSIERDENIVYPDSRLLDPATYLTFYDNLHDGEKKLVQSIFDALHDFSSHVRPAIASQLHVEFCMMTAYKEPVDEDGHNRDNRHHLNLLEALRVPVYMLKHDLGVDITIIHYDEHVSVFPRNVTAIFQLSEDKWSKEKQAYKAADISYSPSQYYVDIRGSTKPFALDDSIKILYSRWGLSSAFNKECKFSIRESEVWPIRQDLLRSGPMEE
;
A
#
# COMPACT_ATOMS: atom_id res chain seq x y z
N MET A 1 26.39 -27.64 -42.06
CA MET A 1 25.63 -26.45 -42.50
C MET A 1 24.42 -26.15 -41.61
N ARG A 2 23.48 -27.08 -41.37
CA ARG A 2 22.26 -26.83 -40.56
C ARG A 2 22.54 -26.32 -39.13
N ASN A 3 23.52 -26.89 -38.43
CA ASN A 3 23.87 -26.48 -37.06
C ASN A 3 24.54 -25.10 -36.98
N SER A 4 25.23 -24.66 -38.05
CA SER A 4 25.80 -23.32 -38.12
C SER A 4 24.68 -22.29 -38.19
N ARG A 5 23.72 -22.49 -39.10
CA ARG A 5 22.58 -21.59 -39.29
C ARG A 5 21.71 -21.45 -38.02
N ILE A 6 21.54 -22.52 -37.25
CA ILE A 6 20.78 -22.45 -35.98
C ILE A 6 21.53 -21.58 -34.97
N ARG A 7 22.86 -21.73 -34.88
CA ARG A 7 23.69 -20.91 -33.98
C ARG A 7 23.65 -19.43 -34.39
N ASP A 8 23.82 -19.15 -35.68
CA ASP A 8 23.81 -17.78 -36.21
C ASP A 8 22.47 -17.08 -35.89
N LEU A 9 21.33 -17.80 -36.00
CA LEU A 9 20.01 -17.26 -35.65
C LEU A 9 19.84 -17.04 -34.14
N GLN A 10 20.39 -17.91 -33.30
CA GLN A 10 20.35 -17.74 -31.84
C GLN A 10 21.19 -16.55 -31.37
N GLU A 11 22.36 -16.36 -31.98
CA GLU A 11 23.23 -15.20 -31.71
C GLU A 11 22.56 -13.89 -32.17
N GLU A 12 21.92 -13.90 -33.34
CA GLU A 12 21.16 -12.75 -33.84
C GLU A 12 19.95 -12.43 -32.96
N GLN A 13 19.19 -13.43 -32.52
CA GLN A 13 18.07 -13.25 -31.59
C GLN A 13 18.54 -12.68 -30.25
N CYS A 14 19.64 -13.19 -29.70
CA CYS A 14 20.23 -12.67 -28.47
C CYS A 14 20.62 -11.19 -28.62
N ARG A 15 21.28 -10.83 -29.73
CA ARG A 15 21.65 -9.43 -30.02
C ARG A 15 20.43 -8.53 -30.13
N LEU A 16 19.39 -8.96 -30.85
CA LEU A 16 18.16 -8.19 -31.01
C LEU A 16 17.43 -7.98 -29.68
N ASN A 17 17.37 -9.00 -28.82
CA ASN A 17 16.77 -8.86 -27.49
C ASN A 17 17.55 -7.86 -26.62
N VAL A 18 18.88 -7.93 -26.62
CA VAL A 18 19.71 -6.97 -25.86
C VAL A 18 19.53 -5.54 -26.36
N ASP A 19 19.46 -5.34 -27.68
CA ASP A 19 19.24 -4.01 -28.26
C ASP A 19 17.82 -3.49 -27.99
N PHE A 20 16.80 -4.37 -28.02
CA PHE A 20 15.42 -4.03 -27.67
C PHE A 20 15.30 -3.60 -26.21
N GLU A 21 15.83 -4.39 -25.27
CA GLU A 21 15.81 -4.06 -23.83
C GLU A 21 16.51 -2.72 -23.56
N ARG A 22 17.65 -2.48 -24.22
CA ARG A 22 18.36 -1.19 -24.11
C ARG A 22 17.50 -0.02 -24.61
N GLN A 23 16.82 -0.17 -25.75
CA GLN A 23 15.94 0.87 -26.28
C GLN A 23 14.73 1.09 -25.37
N LEU A 24 14.11 0.02 -24.87
CA LEU A 24 12.99 0.09 -23.95
C LEU A 24 13.37 0.85 -22.68
N GLN A 25 14.52 0.53 -22.08
CA GLN A 25 15.03 1.21 -20.90
C GLN A 25 15.32 2.69 -21.17
N GLN A 26 15.95 3.02 -22.31
CA GLN A 26 16.22 4.41 -22.70
C GLN A 26 14.94 5.23 -22.86
N HIS A 27 13.92 4.65 -23.51
CA HIS A 27 12.61 5.30 -23.67
C HIS A 27 11.89 5.46 -22.33
N ALA A 28 11.85 4.42 -21.49
CA ALA A 28 11.24 4.50 -20.17
C ALA A 28 11.89 5.54 -19.26
N GLN A 29 13.24 5.66 -19.30
CA GLN A 29 13.97 6.70 -18.59
C GLN A 29 13.66 8.10 -19.13
N ALA A 30 13.60 8.25 -20.46
CA ALA A 30 13.24 9.53 -21.08
C ALA A 30 11.82 9.97 -20.69
N ASP A 31 10.86 9.04 -20.71
CA ASP A 31 9.47 9.30 -20.32
C ASP A 31 9.36 9.64 -18.82
N SER A 32 10.09 8.92 -17.96
CA SER A 32 10.13 9.20 -16.52
C SER A 32 10.71 10.58 -16.22
N ARG A 33 11.78 10.97 -16.92
CA ARG A 33 12.36 12.32 -16.82
C ARG A 33 11.40 13.38 -17.32
N GLN A 34 10.75 13.13 -18.46
CA GLN A 34 9.73 14.04 -18.98
C GLN A 34 8.57 14.21 -17.99
N LEU A 35 8.13 13.13 -17.33
CA LEU A 35 7.11 13.19 -16.30
C LEU A 35 7.58 14.00 -15.09
N ALA A 36 8.80 13.77 -14.61
CA ALA A 36 9.40 14.53 -13.51
C ALA A 36 9.51 16.03 -13.84
N ASP A 37 9.91 16.37 -15.07
CA ASP A 37 9.97 17.75 -15.56
C ASP A 37 8.56 18.37 -15.69
N MET A 38 7.58 17.60 -16.17
CA MET A 38 6.19 18.03 -16.21
C MET A 38 5.64 18.29 -14.81
N MET A 39 5.90 17.40 -13.85
CA MET A 39 5.56 17.59 -12.45
C MET A 39 6.23 18.84 -11.89
N ARG A 40 7.51 19.07 -12.22
CA ARG A 40 8.25 20.25 -11.78
C ARG A 40 7.65 21.56 -12.26
N THR A 41 7.19 21.57 -13.52
CA THR A 41 6.76 22.78 -14.23
C THR A 41 5.28 23.08 -14.08
N LYS A 42 4.43 22.06 -14.00
CA LYS A 42 2.97 22.20 -14.02
C LYS A 42 2.33 22.09 -12.65
N LEU A 43 2.96 21.41 -11.69
CA LEU A 43 2.37 21.31 -10.35
C LEU A 43 2.59 22.61 -9.56
N PRO A 44 1.56 23.08 -8.82
CA PRO A 44 1.75 24.07 -7.77
C PRO A 44 2.90 23.68 -6.84
N LEU A 45 3.62 24.68 -6.33
CA LEU A 45 4.81 24.48 -5.50
C LEU A 45 4.53 23.54 -4.33
N GLU A 46 3.38 23.68 -3.69
CA GLU A 46 2.96 22.94 -2.51
C GLU A 46 2.79 21.43 -2.81
N LEU A 47 2.15 21.11 -3.94
CA LEU A 47 1.98 19.71 -4.38
C LEU A 47 3.31 19.09 -4.78
N ARG A 48 4.17 19.87 -5.42
CA ARG A 48 5.50 19.42 -5.85
C ARG A 48 6.42 19.12 -4.67
N GLU A 49 6.45 19.99 -3.67
CA GLU A 49 7.24 19.75 -2.44
C GLU A 49 6.73 18.54 -1.67
N LEU A 50 5.41 18.35 -1.60
CA LEU A 50 4.83 17.15 -1.02
C LEU A 50 5.23 15.89 -1.81
N LEU A 51 5.07 15.90 -3.13
CA LEU A 51 5.38 14.75 -3.96
C LEU A 51 6.87 14.41 -3.92
N TYR A 52 7.76 15.40 -3.97
CA TYR A 52 9.22 15.17 -3.89
C TYR A 52 9.70 14.75 -2.50
N LYS A 53 8.88 14.90 -1.45
CA LYS A 53 9.17 14.31 -0.13
C LYS A 53 9.03 12.78 -0.14
N TYR A 54 8.24 12.22 -1.06
CA TYR A 54 7.94 10.78 -1.12
C TYR A 54 8.35 10.11 -2.44
N LEU A 55 8.60 10.89 -3.50
CA LEU A 55 9.03 10.42 -4.80
C LEU A 55 10.56 10.34 -4.82
N TYR A 56 11.09 9.13 -4.87
CA TYR A 56 12.50 8.87 -5.10
C TYR A 56 12.74 8.67 -6.61
N LEU A 57 13.51 9.56 -7.23
CA LEU A 57 13.94 9.43 -8.62
C LEU A 57 15.34 8.82 -8.63
N GLU A 58 15.45 7.59 -9.10
CA GLU A 58 16.70 6.87 -9.25
C GLU A 58 16.96 6.62 -10.73
N ASP A 59 18.18 6.90 -11.19
CA ASP A 59 18.55 6.69 -12.59
C ASP A 59 18.85 5.21 -12.89
N ALA A 60 19.16 4.44 -11.83
CA ALA A 60 19.38 3.01 -11.93
C ALA A 60 18.05 2.24 -12.09
N PRO A 61 17.97 1.27 -13.02
CA PRO A 61 16.77 0.48 -13.25
C PRO A 61 16.37 -0.31 -11.99
N ILE A 62 15.05 -0.36 -11.75
CA ILE A 62 14.43 -1.21 -10.73
C ILE A 62 13.73 -2.36 -11.47
N PRO A 63 14.17 -3.62 -11.33
CA PRO A 63 13.51 -4.73 -12.00
C PRO A 63 12.13 -4.97 -11.36
N VAL A 64 11.08 -5.04 -12.19
CA VAL A 64 9.70 -5.30 -11.77
C VAL A 64 9.32 -6.71 -12.21
N GLY A 65 9.11 -7.64 -11.27
CA GLY A 65 8.75 -9.04 -11.56
C GLY A 65 8.44 -9.88 -10.32
N SER A 66 7.58 -10.88 -10.48
CA SER A 66 6.84 -11.60 -9.42
C SER A 66 7.58 -12.76 -8.71
N TYR A 67 8.91 -12.90 -8.85
CA TYR A 67 9.64 -14.07 -8.33
C TYR A 67 10.94 -13.75 -7.56
N HIS A 68 10.95 -12.69 -6.75
CA HIS A 68 12.12 -12.29 -5.94
C HIS A 68 12.27 -13.00 -4.59
N PHE A 69 11.64 -14.16 -4.36
CA PHE A 69 11.83 -14.93 -3.13
C PHE A 69 12.25 -16.37 -3.43
N THR A 70 13.55 -16.58 -3.66
CA THR A 70 14.18 -17.86 -3.29
C THR A 70 14.97 -17.63 -2.02
N THR A 71 14.61 -18.34 -0.95
CA THR A 71 15.34 -18.37 0.31
C THR A 71 16.73 -18.93 0.04
N TYR A 72 17.77 -18.16 0.38
CA TYR A 72 19.12 -18.68 0.49
C TYR A 72 19.11 -19.78 1.56
N VAL A 73 19.27 -21.03 1.16
CA VAL A 73 19.69 -22.10 2.08
C VAL A 73 21.20 -21.96 2.22
N PRO A 74 21.73 -21.58 3.40
CA PRO A 74 23.17 -21.50 3.59
C PRO A 74 23.81 -22.88 3.34
N GLU A 75 24.97 -22.91 2.69
CA GLU A 75 25.70 -24.13 2.31
C GLU A 75 25.88 -25.22 3.39
N PRO A 76 25.87 -24.95 4.73
CA PRO A 76 26.01 -26.04 5.71
C PRO A 76 24.80 -26.97 5.79
N LEU A 77 23.67 -26.65 5.16
CA LEU A 77 22.45 -27.47 5.17
C LEU A 77 22.22 -28.26 3.87
N ARG A 78 23.11 -28.15 2.88
CA ARG A 78 23.16 -29.10 1.76
C ARG A 78 23.88 -30.35 2.23
N SER A 79 23.18 -31.18 3.01
CA SER A 79 23.65 -32.53 3.30
C SER A 79 23.84 -33.27 1.97
N GLU A 80 25.09 -33.64 1.69
CA GLU A 80 25.46 -34.63 0.68
C GLU A 80 24.73 -35.94 1.01
N GLU A 81 23.53 -36.16 0.49
CA GLU A 81 22.87 -37.47 0.33
C GLU A 81 21.38 -37.31 -0.02
N THR A 82 21.07 -36.81 -1.20
CA THR A 82 19.76 -37.10 -1.82
C THR A 82 19.91 -37.23 -3.33
N ASN A 83 20.25 -38.44 -3.77
CA ASN A 83 19.98 -38.93 -5.12
C ASN A 83 18.46 -39.06 -5.32
N MET A 84 17.78 -37.94 -5.51
CA MET A 84 16.38 -37.90 -5.93
C MET A 84 16.32 -37.14 -7.26
N THR A 85 16.06 -37.89 -8.32
CA THR A 85 15.63 -37.39 -9.62
C THR A 85 14.32 -36.61 -9.44
N HIS A 86 14.42 -35.32 -9.15
CA HIS A 86 13.28 -34.40 -9.20
C HIS A 86 13.25 -33.76 -10.59
N ASP A 87 12.20 -34.09 -11.35
CA ASP A 87 11.69 -33.22 -12.39
C ASP A 87 11.47 -31.83 -11.76
N GLU A 88 12.26 -30.84 -12.19
CA GLU A 88 11.98 -29.46 -11.86
C GLU A 88 10.56 -29.12 -12.36
N PRO A 89 9.72 -28.43 -11.56
CA PRO A 89 8.43 -27.96 -12.03
C PRO A 89 8.66 -27.09 -13.27
N PHE A 90 8.10 -27.50 -14.41
CA PHE A 90 8.17 -26.78 -15.66
C PHE A 90 7.35 -25.49 -15.56
N ILE A 91 7.99 -24.40 -15.11
CA ILE A 91 7.38 -23.08 -15.03
C ILE A 91 7.51 -22.43 -16.41
N LEU A 92 6.38 -22.18 -17.07
CA LEU A 92 6.33 -21.38 -18.29
C LEU A 92 6.67 -19.93 -17.94
N ILE A 93 7.85 -19.48 -18.37
CA ILE A 93 8.25 -18.08 -18.32
C ILE A 93 7.55 -17.35 -19.48
N PRO A 94 6.79 -16.28 -19.23
CA PRO A 94 6.17 -15.51 -20.31
C PRO A 94 7.21 -14.99 -21.30
N GLU A 95 6.85 -14.92 -22.57
CA GLU A 95 7.72 -14.43 -23.64
C GLU A 95 8.14 -12.97 -23.33
N GLY A 96 9.44 -12.75 -23.10
CA GLY A 96 10.02 -11.46 -22.70
C GLY A 96 10.53 -11.38 -21.25
N ALA A 97 10.19 -12.33 -20.37
CA ALA A 97 10.76 -12.37 -19.03
C ALA A 97 12.13 -13.06 -19.02
N THR A 98 13.14 -12.39 -18.46
CA THR A 98 14.47 -12.96 -18.25
C THR A 98 14.54 -13.64 -16.89
N ARG A 99 14.94 -14.93 -16.87
CA ARG A 99 15.28 -15.63 -15.63
C ARG A 99 16.62 -15.11 -15.17
N GLN A 100 16.65 -14.32 -14.10
CA GLN A 100 17.90 -13.94 -13.45
C GLN A 100 18.35 -15.10 -12.55
N ASP A 101 19.50 -15.68 -12.87
CA ASP A 101 20.17 -16.66 -12.01
C ASP A 101 20.86 -15.91 -10.86
N HIS A 102 20.38 -16.10 -9.63
CA HIS A 102 20.91 -15.46 -8.43
C HIS A 102 22.30 -15.98 -8.00
N SER A 103 22.91 -16.90 -8.77
CA SER A 103 24.31 -17.30 -8.59
C SER A 103 25.34 -16.32 -9.20
N ILE A 104 24.88 -15.32 -9.96
CA ILE A 104 25.72 -14.31 -10.60
C ILE A 104 25.82 -13.07 -9.68
N GLU A 105 27.02 -12.52 -9.54
CA GLU A 105 27.28 -11.29 -8.79
C GLU A 105 26.29 -10.18 -9.17
N ARG A 106 25.79 -9.45 -8.17
CA ARG A 106 24.84 -8.36 -8.37
C ARG A 106 25.46 -7.29 -9.29
N ASP A 107 24.70 -6.84 -10.29
CA ASP A 107 25.10 -5.69 -11.10
C ASP A 107 24.98 -4.43 -10.23
N GLU A 108 26.10 -3.79 -9.95
CA GLU A 108 26.17 -2.59 -9.11
C GLU A 108 25.35 -1.41 -9.68
N ASN A 109 24.96 -1.47 -10.95
CA ASN A 109 24.15 -0.44 -11.61
C ASN A 109 22.64 -0.69 -11.54
N ILE A 110 22.19 -1.77 -10.88
CA ILE A 110 20.78 -2.14 -10.75
C ILE A 110 20.35 -2.00 -9.28
N VAL A 111 19.25 -1.30 -9.02
CA VAL A 111 18.68 -1.26 -7.66
C VAL A 111 17.75 -2.44 -7.51
N TYR A 112 18.25 -3.49 -6.86
CA TYR A 112 17.48 -4.71 -6.61
C TYR A 112 16.33 -4.45 -5.62
N PRO A 113 15.22 -5.22 -5.70
CA PRO A 113 14.12 -5.12 -4.73
C PRO A 113 14.55 -5.42 -3.29
N ASP A 114 15.61 -6.21 -3.11
CA ASP A 114 16.22 -6.50 -1.80
C ASP A 114 17.31 -5.47 -1.38
N SER A 115 17.51 -4.44 -2.20
CA SER A 115 18.31 -3.28 -1.79
C SER A 115 17.66 -2.68 -0.56
N ARG A 116 18.45 -2.36 0.47
CA ARG A 116 17.96 -1.70 1.69
C ARG A 116 17.21 -0.39 1.41
N LEU A 117 17.38 0.17 0.22
CA LEU A 117 16.72 1.37 -0.28
C LEU A 117 15.27 1.12 -0.77
N LEU A 118 14.94 -0.11 -1.18
CA LEU A 118 13.65 -0.48 -1.78
C LEU A 118 12.93 -1.63 -1.07
N ASP A 119 13.60 -2.37 -0.19
CA ASP A 119 13.07 -3.59 0.41
C ASP A 119 11.89 -3.30 1.37
N PRO A 120 10.63 -3.59 0.97
CA PRO A 120 9.50 -3.46 1.85
C PRO A 120 9.57 -4.49 2.95
N ALA A 121 10.25 -5.64 2.77
CA ALA A 121 10.51 -6.65 3.78
C ALA A 121 11.65 -6.24 4.73
N THR A 122 12.64 -5.42 4.38
CA THR A 122 13.49 -4.76 5.41
C THR A 122 12.70 -3.66 6.12
N TYR A 123 11.66 -3.11 5.48
CA TYR A 123 10.65 -2.24 6.07
C TYR A 123 9.44 -2.97 6.70
N LEU A 124 9.37 -4.30 6.66
CA LEU A 124 8.22 -5.09 7.14
C LEU A 124 8.66 -6.27 8.01
N THR A 125 9.76 -6.97 7.75
CA THR A 125 10.38 -7.98 8.64
C THR A 125 11.15 -7.37 9.81
N PHE A 126 11.71 -6.16 9.65
CA PHE A 126 12.13 -5.35 10.80
C PHE A 126 10.93 -4.95 11.66
N TYR A 127 9.74 -4.97 11.08
CA TYR A 127 8.47 -4.59 11.69
C TYR A 127 7.58 -5.78 12.08
N ASP A 128 7.80 -6.99 11.57
CA ASP A 128 7.15 -8.21 12.03
C ASP A 128 7.70 -8.62 13.40
N ASN A 129 8.95 -8.22 13.67
CA ASN A 129 9.59 -8.31 14.98
C ASN A 129 9.30 -7.09 15.90
N LEU A 130 8.71 -6.01 15.37
CA LEU A 130 8.33 -4.82 16.10
C LEU A 130 6.81 -4.68 16.03
N HIS A 131 6.09 -5.14 17.06
CA HIS A 131 4.62 -5.09 17.23
C HIS A 131 3.89 -3.76 16.93
N ASP A 132 4.64 -2.71 16.56
CA ASP A 132 4.17 -1.38 16.19
C ASP A 132 4.39 -1.03 14.72
N GLY A 133 4.82 -1.95 13.85
CA GLY A 133 5.15 -1.58 12.47
C GLY A 133 4.00 -1.15 11.61
N GLU A 134 2.96 -1.99 11.54
CA GLU A 134 1.73 -1.59 10.90
C GLU A 134 1.12 -0.34 11.55
N LYS A 135 1.17 -0.23 12.88
CA LYS A 135 0.69 0.96 13.60
C LYS A 135 1.44 2.23 13.17
N LYS A 136 2.77 2.16 13.08
CA LYS A 136 3.63 3.27 12.62
C LYS A 136 3.37 3.60 11.16
N LEU A 137 3.18 2.59 10.31
CA LEU A 137 2.82 2.78 8.90
C LEU A 137 1.47 3.50 8.78
N VAL A 138 0.43 2.98 9.43
CA VAL A 138 -0.91 3.56 9.49
C VAL A 138 -0.88 5.01 10.00
N GLN A 139 -0.13 5.26 11.07
CA GLN A 139 0.04 6.63 11.60
C GLN A 139 0.78 7.52 10.61
N SER A 140 1.86 7.05 9.98
CA SER A 140 2.64 7.83 9.02
C SER A 140 1.83 8.20 7.77
N ILE A 141 1.00 7.26 7.27
CA ILE A 141 0.06 7.54 6.18
C ILE A 141 -0.91 8.64 6.59
N PHE A 142 -1.52 8.52 7.77
CA PHE A 142 -2.42 9.54 8.29
C PHE A 142 -1.73 10.90 8.43
N ASP A 143 -0.55 10.95 9.05
CA ASP A 143 0.18 12.21 9.27
C ASP A 143 0.53 12.88 7.94
N ALA A 144 1.01 12.12 6.95
CA ALA A 144 1.34 12.63 5.62
C ALA A 144 0.12 13.21 4.89
N LEU A 145 -1.02 12.51 4.95
CA LEU A 145 -2.24 12.96 4.29
C LEU A 145 -2.92 14.10 5.04
N HIS A 146 -2.89 14.08 6.37
CA HIS A 146 -3.41 15.17 7.19
C HIS A 146 -2.59 16.45 6.99
N ASP A 147 -1.26 16.34 6.95
CA ASP A 147 -0.35 17.43 6.62
C ASP A 147 -0.69 18.02 5.24
N PHE A 148 -0.86 17.17 4.22
CA PHE A 148 -1.33 17.59 2.90
C PHE A 148 -2.67 18.34 2.97
N SER A 149 -3.69 17.74 3.59
CA SER A 149 -5.03 18.35 3.70
C SER A 149 -5.01 19.71 4.39
N SER A 150 -4.11 19.90 5.37
CA SER A 150 -3.97 21.17 6.09
C SER A 150 -3.32 22.29 5.26
N HIS A 151 -2.53 21.94 4.24
CA HIS A 151 -1.86 22.89 3.34
C HIS A 151 -2.69 23.23 2.09
N VAL A 152 -3.77 22.49 1.81
CA VAL A 152 -4.67 22.80 0.69
C VAL A 152 -5.47 24.07 1.01
N ARG A 153 -5.28 25.11 0.20
CA ARG A 153 -5.98 26.39 0.37
C ARG A 153 -7.46 26.28 -0.07
N PRO A 154 -8.43 26.79 0.71
CA PRO A 154 -9.85 26.72 0.34
C PRO A 154 -10.18 27.31 -1.05
N ALA A 155 -9.44 28.34 -1.48
CA ALA A 155 -9.64 29.00 -2.76
C ALA A 155 -9.35 28.11 -3.99
N ILE A 156 -8.47 27.11 -3.84
CA ILE A 156 -8.14 26.16 -4.91
C ILE A 156 -8.83 24.81 -4.73
N ALA A 157 -9.24 24.47 -3.51
CA ALA A 157 -9.76 23.16 -3.16
C ALA A 157 -10.95 22.70 -4.02
N SER A 158 -11.92 23.58 -4.26
CA SER A 158 -13.10 23.27 -5.07
C SER A 158 -12.81 23.03 -6.56
N GLN A 159 -11.59 23.31 -7.01
CA GLN A 159 -11.13 23.07 -8.38
C GLN A 159 -10.27 21.80 -8.48
N LEU A 160 -9.93 21.17 -7.34
CA LEU A 160 -9.11 19.98 -7.32
C LEU A 160 -9.98 18.74 -7.49
N HIS A 161 -9.51 17.84 -8.34
CA HIS A 161 -9.92 16.44 -8.36
C HIS A 161 -8.74 15.62 -7.80
N VAL A 162 -8.96 14.96 -6.66
CA VAL A 162 -7.93 14.16 -5.98
C VAL A 162 -8.31 12.69 -6.04
N GLU A 163 -7.45 11.89 -6.66
CA GLU A 163 -7.58 10.43 -6.68
C GLU A 163 -6.63 9.79 -5.65
N PHE A 164 -7.19 9.05 -4.70
CA PHE A 164 -6.42 8.20 -3.79
C PHE A 164 -6.34 6.79 -4.36
N CYS A 165 -5.14 6.34 -4.68
CA CYS A 165 -4.93 4.97 -5.17
C CYS A 165 -4.30 4.12 -4.06
N MET A 166 -5.08 3.22 -3.48
CA MET A 166 -4.62 2.23 -2.51
C MET A 166 -4.12 1.00 -3.25
N MET A 167 -2.83 0.70 -3.14
CA MET A 167 -2.24 -0.51 -3.69
C MET A 167 -1.88 -1.45 -2.55
N THR A 168 -2.45 -2.66 -2.57
CA THR A 168 -2.18 -3.68 -1.55
C THR A 168 -1.83 -5.01 -2.22
N ALA A 169 -1.20 -5.89 -1.44
CA ALA A 169 -0.83 -7.24 -1.87
C ALA A 169 -1.27 -8.25 -0.79
N TYR A 170 -2.57 -8.25 -0.49
CA TYR A 170 -3.13 -9.20 0.46
C TYR A 170 -3.02 -10.61 -0.09
N LYS A 171 -2.54 -11.57 0.71
CA LYS A 171 -2.55 -12.97 0.29
C LYS A 171 -3.99 -13.51 0.37
N GLU A 172 -4.31 -14.59 -0.34
CA GLU A 172 -5.69 -15.06 -0.47
C GLU A 172 -6.45 -15.14 0.88
N PRO A 173 -7.73 -14.75 0.91
CA PRO A 173 -8.39 -14.20 2.09
C PRO A 173 -8.93 -15.23 3.10
N VAL A 174 -8.42 -16.45 3.08
CA VAL A 174 -8.95 -17.54 3.91
C VAL A 174 -7.78 -18.37 4.44
N ASP A 175 -7.39 -18.12 5.70
CA ASP A 175 -6.74 -19.17 6.46
C ASP A 175 -7.75 -20.32 6.68
N GLU A 176 -7.28 -21.55 6.91
CA GLU A 176 -8.15 -22.73 7.05
C GLU A 176 -9.23 -22.56 8.16
N ASP A 177 -9.00 -21.61 9.08
CA ASP A 177 -9.88 -21.26 10.20
C ASP A 177 -10.96 -20.21 9.84
N GLY A 178 -10.97 -19.68 8.62
CA GLY A 178 -11.96 -18.70 8.15
C GLY A 178 -11.81 -17.30 8.78
N HIS A 179 -10.67 -17.00 9.40
CA HIS A 179 -10.37 -15.71 9.97
C HIS A 179 -9.73 -14.80 8.91
N ASN A 180 -10.50 -13.80 8.47
CA ASN A 180 -10.06 -12.87 7.43
C ASN A 180 -9.09 -11.82 8.02
N ARG A 181 -7.82 -12.20 8.19
CA ARG A 181 -6.74 -11.31 8.67
C ARG A 181 -6.58 -10.07 7.78
N ASP A 182 -6.89 -10.18 6.50
CA ASP A 182 -6.77 -9.08 5.55
C ASP A 182 -7.83 -7.99 5.76
N ASN A 183 -9.04 -8.34 6.23
CA ASN A 183 -10.05 -7.35 6.62
C ASN A 183 -9.51 -6.40 7.69
N ARG A 184 -8.67 -6.90 8.60
CA ARG A 184 -8.10 -6.09 9.69
C ARG A 184 -7.06 -5.11 9.16
N HIS A 185 -6.11 -5.58 8.35
CA HIS A 185 -5.12 -4.71 7.71
C HIS A 185 -5.79 -3.63 6.85
N HIS A 186 -6.76 -4.04 6.03
CA HIS A 186 -7.50 -3.11 5.19
C HIS A 186 -8.30 -2.11 6.01
N LEU A 187 -8.98 -2.54 7.09
CA LEU A 187 -9.68 -1.64 8.01
C LEU A 187 -8.74 -0.60 8.64
N ASN A 188 -7.56 -1.01 9.12
CA ASN A 188 -6.59 -0.09 9.70
C ASN A 188 -6.12 0.95 8.66
N LEU A 189 -5.94 0.55 7.41
CA LEU A 189 -5.64 1.46 6.30
C LEU A 189 -6.80 2.43 6.04
N LEU A 190 -8.05 1.94 6.03
CA LEU A 190 -9.24 2.80 5.87
C LEU A 190 -9.33 3.86 6.97
N GLU A 191 -9.02 3.52 8.22
CA GLU A 191 -8.98 4.50 9.33
C GLU A 191 -7.88 5.56 9.11
N ALA A 192 -6.71 5.19 8.58
CA ALA A 192 -5.66 6.17 8.24
C ALA A 192 -6.15 7.23 7.23
N LEU A 193 -6.99 6.82 6.28
CA LEU A 193 -7.52 7.70 5.24
C LEU A 193 -8.73 8.52 5.68
N ARG A 194 -9.48 8.04 6.68
CA ARG A 194 -10.81 8.54 7.04
C ARG A 194 -10.86 10.06 7.21
N VAL A 195 -10.10 10.58 8.16
CA VAL A 195 -10.13 12.02 8.49
C VAL A 195 -9.56 12.88 7.37
N PRO A 196 -8.38 12.57 6.78
CA PRO A 196 -7.87 13.34 5.64
C PRO A 196 -8.85 13.42 4.48
N VAL A 197 -9.51 12.30 4.13
CA VAL A 197 -10.52 12.26 3.07
C VAL A 197 -11.72 13.13 3.43
N TYR A 198 -12.28 13.03 4.64
CA TYR A 198 -13.43 13.83 5.02
C TYR A 198 -13.11 15.33 5.18
N MET A 199 -11.90 15.69 5.61
CA MET A 199 -11.44 17.09 5.61
C MET A 199 -11.41 17.65 4.19
N LEU A 200 -10.77 16.96 3.25
CA LEU A 200 -10.73 17.38 1.85
C LEU A 200 -12.14 17.47 1.24
N LYS A 201 -12.95 16.44 1.45
CA LYS A 201 -14.29 16.33 0.87
C LYS A 201 -15.27 17.36 1.43
N HIS A 202 -15.40 17.43 2.75
CA HIS A 202 -16.46 18.20 3.39
C HIS A 202 -15.99 19.59 3.84
N ASP A 203 -14.77 19.73 4.32
CA ASP A 203 -14.30 21.03 4.84
C ASP A 203 -13.74 21.91 3.73
N LEU A 204 -13.22 21.30 2.67
CA LEU A 204 -12.57 22.00 1.56
C LEU A 204 -13.33 21.87 0.23
N GLY A 205 -14.32 20.98 0.13
CA GLY A 205 -15.14 20.80 -1.08
C GLY A 205 -14.36 20.21 -2.27
N VAL A 206 -13.31 19.44 -2.00
CA VAL A 206 -12.52 18.74 -3.02
C VAL A 206 -13.32 17.58 -3.61
N ASP A 207 -13.26 17.40 -4.93
CA ASP A 207 -13.80 16.21 -5.59
C ASP A 207 -12.83 15.03 -5.41
N ILE A 208 -13.31 13.93 -4.84
CA ILE A 208 -12.45 12.81 -4.42
C ILE A 208 -12.89 11.51 -5.08
N THR A 209 -11.93 10.81 -5.68
CA THR A 209 -12.07 9.41 -6.09
C THR A 209 -11.11 8.54 -5.29
N ILE A 210 -11.54 7.35 -4.89
CA ILE A 210 -10.72 6.38 -4.16
C ILE A 210 -10.77 5.06 -4.90
N ILE A 211 -9.60 4.60 -5.32
CA ILE A 211 -9.39 3.37 -6.07
C ILE A 211 -8.59 2.40 -5.20
N HIS A 212 -9.02 1.13 -5.17
CA HIS A 212 -8.29 0.04 -4.54
C HIS A 212 -7.81 -0.94 -5.60
N TYR A 213 -6.51 -1.16 -5.67
CA TYR A 213 -5.87 -2.16 -6.51
C TYR A 213 -5.19 -3.22 -5.65
N ASP A 214 -5.54 -4.47 -5.89
CA ASP A 214 -4.92 -5.63 -5.24
C ASP A 214 -5.12 -6.84 -6.14
N GLU A 215 -4.04 -7.39 -6.67
CA GLU A 215 -4.07 -8.45 -7.68
C GLU A 215 -4.75 -9.74 -7.20
N HIS A 216 -4.73 -10.01 -5.90
CA HIS A 216 -5.31 -11.20 -5.29
C HIS A 216 -6.79 -10.99 -4.93
N VAL A 217 -7.21 -9.75 -4.65
CA VAL A 217 -8.63 -9.42 -4.39
C VAL A 217 -9.40 -9.16 -5.68
N SER A 218 -8.77 -8.48 -6.65
CA SER A 218 -9.38 -8.17 -7.94
C SER A 218 -8.33 -7.82 -9.00
N VAL A 219 -8.39 -8.50 -10.14
CA VAL A 219 -7.53 -8.26 -11.31
C VAL A 219 -7.64 -6.80 -11.84
N PHE A 220 -8.73 -6.09 -11.54
CA PHE A 220 -8.95 -4.72 -11.97
C PHE A 220 -9.03 -3.75 -10.79
N PRO A 221 -8.54 -2.51 -10.94
CA PRO A 221 -8.74 -1.47 -9.94
C PRO A 221 -10.24 -1.28 -9.63
N ARG A 222 -10.57 -1.19 -8.35
CA ARG A 222 -11.93 -1.06 -7.85
C ARG A 222 -12.16 0.35 -7.34
N ASN A 223 -13.15 1.04 -7.89
CA ASN A 223 -13.63 2.27 -7.26
C ASN A 223 -14.35 1.93 -5.95
N VAL A 224 -13.80 2.43 -4.84
CA VAL A 224 -14.32 2.25 -3.48
C VAL A 224 -14.72 3.58 -2.85
N THR A 225 -14.83 4.66 -3.63
CA THR A 225 -15.23 5.99 -3.15
C THR A 225 -16.52 5.96 -2.33
N ALA A 226 -17.44 5.07 -2.68
CA ALA A 226 -18.74 4.93 -2.02
C ALA A 226 -18.65 4.46 -0.56
N ILE A 227 -17.51 3.95 -0.07
CA ILE A 227 -17.33 3.63 1.35
C ILE A 227 -17.14 4.89 2.22
N PHE A 228 -16.72 6.01 1.62
CA PHE A 228 -16.51 7.30 2.29
C PHE A 228 -17.75 8.21 2.17
N GLN A 229 -18.90 7.67 2.58
CA GLN A 229 -20.21 8.32 2.44
C GLN A 229 -20.75 8.96 3.73
N LEU A 230 -19.90 9.19 4.74
CA LEU A 230 -20.31 10.01 5.89
C LEU A 230 -20.84 11.36 5.36
N SER A 231 -22.00 11.81 5.85
CA SER A 231 -22.51 13.11 5.45
C SER A 231 -21.74 14.23 6.15
N GLU A 232 -21.77 15.44 5.59
CA GLU A 232 -21.16 16.63 6.18
C GLU A 232 -21.66 16.90 7.62
N ASP A 233 -22.95 16.71 7.87
CA ASP A 233 -23.53 16.84 9.22
C ASP A 233 -22.95 15.82 10.21
N LYS A 234 -22.80 14.56 9.78
CA LYS A 234 -22.23 13.50 10.62
C LYS A 234 -20.73 13.73 10.83
N TRP A 235 -20.02 14.19 9.81
CA TRP A 235 -18.61 14.58 9.93
C TRP A 235 -18.43 15.74 10.92
N SER A 236 -19.27 16.77 10.83
CA SER A 236 -19.27 17.89 11.77
C SER A 236 -19.56 17.45 13.20
N LYS A 237 -20.50 16.50 13.38
CA LYS A 237 -20.78 15.87 14.67
C LYS A 237 -19.58 15.09 15.22
N GLU A 238 -18.87 14.34 14.36
CA GLU A 238 -17.65 13.64 14.74
C GLU A 238 -16.56 14.61 15.21
N LYS A 239 -16.28 15.68 14.44
CA LYS A 239 -15.34 16.75 14.84
C LYS A 239 -15.71 17.40 16.17
N GLN A 240 -16.99 17.71 16.37
CA GLN A 240 -17.46 18.32 17.63
C GLN A 240 -17.25 17.38 18.82
N ALA A 241 -17.44 16.07 18.65
CA ALA A 241 -17.18 15.09 19.71
C ALA A 241 -15.69 15.05 20.10
N TYR A 242 -14.77 15.05 19.12
CA TYR A 242 -13.32 15.13 19.40
C TYR A 242 -12.95 16.42 20.13
N LYS A 243 -13.46 17.56 19.66
CA LYS A 243 -13.22 18.86 20.30
C LYS A 243 -13.78 18.92 21.72
N ALA A 244 -14.97 18.37 21.96
CA ALA A 244 -15.58 18.34 23.29
C ALA A 244 -14.83 17.44 24.27
N ALA A 245 -14.18 16.39 23.77
CA ALA A 245 -13.34 15.48 24.55
C ALA A 245 -11.92 16.01 24.77
N ASP A 246 -11.52 17.09 24.10
CA ASP A 246 -10.14 17.58 24.04
C ASP A 246 -9.14 16.50 23.55
N ILE A 247 -9.56 15.73 22.55
CA ILE A 247 -8.77 14.62 21.98
C ILE A 247 -8.47 14.94 20.51
N SER A 248 -7.20 14.81 20.12
CA SER A 248 -6.83 14.79 18.71
C SER A 248 -7.12 13.41 18.10
N TYR A 249 -7.67 13.37 16.89
CA TYR A 249 -7.88 12.11 16.19
C TYR A 249 -6.54 11.44 15.87
N SER A 250 -6.49 10.12 16.06
CA SER A 250 -5.41 9.28 15.55
C SER A 250 -5.99 7.95 15.08
N PRO A 251 -5.59 7.41 13.92
CA PRO A 251 -6.03 6.09 13.48
C PRO A 251 -5.63 4.99 14.50
N SER A 252 -4.60 5.23 15.33
CA SER A 252 -4.21 4.34 16.42
C SER A 252 -5.32 4.12 17.46
N GLN A 253 -6.26 5.05 17.61
CA GLN A 253 -7.42 4.92 18.51
C GLN A 253 -8.41 3.83 18.04
N TYR A 254 -8.41 3.54 16.75
CA TYR A 254 -9.26 2.52 16.10
C TYR A 254 -8.47 1.32 15.59
N TYR A 255 -7.18 1.26 15.90
CA TYR A 255 -6.31 0.20 15.45
C TYR A 255 -6.76 -1.15 16.01
N VAL A 256 -6.98 -2.10 15.10
CA VAL A 256 -7.31 -3.49 15.46
C VAL A 256 -6.04 -4.33 15.45
N ASP A 257 -5.75 -4.93 16.61
CA ASP A 257 -4.61 -5.81 16.82
C ASP A 257 -5.03 -7.30 16.75
N ILE A 258 -4.17 -8.13 16.16
CA ILE A 258 -4.36 -9.59 16.08
C ILE A 258 -4.26 -10.23 17.46
N ARG A 259 -3.36 -9.74 18.32
CA ARG A 259 -3.00 -10.43 19.57
C ARG A 259 -3.94 -10.14 20.74
N GLY A 260 -4.85 -9.18 20.59
CA GLY A 260 -5.83 -8.79 21.61
C GLY A 260 -5.25 -8.38 22.97
N SER A 261 -3.93 -8.21 23.09
CA SER A 261 -3.26 -8.29 24.40
C SER A 261 -3.03 -6.93 25.06
N THR A 262 -3.06 -5.82 24.32
CA THR A 262 -2.70 -4.49 24.88
C THR A 262 -3.32 -3.29 24.17
N LYS A 263 -4.11 -3.49 23.11
CA LYS A 263 -4.58 -2.43 22.20
C LYS A 263 -6.09 -2.41 22.13
N PRO A 264 -6.69 -1.29 21.68
CA PRO A 264 -7.97 -0.90 22.24
C PRO A 264 -9.13 -1.60 21.53
N PHE A 265 -8.89 -2.38 20.47
CA PHE A 265 -9.85 -3.31 19.86
C PHE A 265 -9.22 -4.68 19.59
N ALA A 266 -9.94 -5.74 19.95
CA ALA A 266 -9.60 -7.11 19.55
C ALA A 266 -10.09 -7.38 18.12
N LEU A 267 -9.63 -8.48 17.51
CA LEU A 267 -10.07 -8.88 16.17
C LEU A 267 -11.60 -9.00 16.06
N ASP A 268 -12.27 -9.48 17.12
CA ASP A 268 -13.73 -9.59 17.19
C ASP A 268 -14.45 -8.24 17.15
N ASP A 269 -13.79 -7.15 17.53
CA ASP A 269 -14.36 -5.80 17.47
C ASP A 269 -14.28 -5.19 16.07
N SER A 270 -13.45 -5.73 15.16
CA SER A 270 -13.32 -5.22 13.79
C SER A 270 -14.67 -5.19 13.06
N ILE A 271 -15.53 -6.18 13.30
CA ILE A 271 -16.88 -6.26 12.74
C ILE A 271 -17.74 -5.09 13.26
N LYS A 272 -17.63 -4.75 14.55
CA LYS A 272 -18.38 -3.62 15.14
C LYS A 272 -17.94 -2.29 14.53
N ILE A 273 -16.63 -2.11 14.31
CA ILE A 273 -16.08 -0.92 13.65
C ILE A 273 -16.57 -0.84 12.21
N LEU A 274 -16.41 -1.91 11.43
CA LEU A 274 -16.90 -1.97 10.05
C LEU A 274 -18.40 -1.65 9.98
N TYR A 275 -19.21 -2.27 10.83
CA TYR A 275 -20.65 -2.09 10.79
C TYR A 275 -21.10 -0.68 11.21
N SER A 276 -20.67 -0.22 12.38
CA SER A 276 -21.23 1.00 12.97
C SER A 276 -20.54 2.28 12.50
N ARG A 277 -19.23 2.22 12.21
CA ARG A 277 -18.40 3.38 11.83
C ARG A 277 -18.26 3.52 10.30
N TRP A 278 -18.26 2.40 9.59
CA TRP A 278 -18.15 2.39 8.12
C TRP A 278 -19.43 1.97 7.41
N GLY A 279 -20.39 1.34 8.08
CA GLY A 279 -21.57 0.80 7.40
C GLY A 279 -21.26 -0.39 6.49
N LEU A 280 -20.20 -1.14 6.77
CA LEU A 280 -19.71 -2.28 5.96
C LEU A 280 -19.90 -3.61 6.69
N SER A 281 -20.09 -4.68 5.94
CA SER A 281 -20.03 -6.07 6.46
C SER A 281 -18.62 -6.67 6.39
N SER A 282 -17.77 -6.12 5.53
CA SER A 282 -16.38 -6.50 5.29
C SER A 282 -15.62 -5.26 4.82
N ALA A 283 -14.34 -5.17 5.17
CA ALA A 283 -13.48 -4.07 4.75
C ALA A 283 -13.36 -3.99 3.21
N PHE A 284 -13.51 -5.13 2.52
CA PHE A 284 -13.47 -5.21 1.06
C PHE A 284 -14.82 -4.97 0.36
N ASN A 285 -15.86 -4.46 1.04
CA ASN A 285 -17.07 -4.04 0.33
C ASN A 285 -16.77 -2.77 -0.52
N LYS A 286 -17.36 -2.66 -1.72
CA LYS A 286 -17.19 -1.46 -2.60
C LYS A 286 -18.05 -0.27 -2.15
N GLU A 287 -19.08 -0.57 -1.39
CA GLU A 287 -20.11 0.38 -0.97
C GLU A 287 -20.61 0.00 0.43
N CYS A 288 -21.09 1.00 1.15
CA CYS A 288 -21.71 0.80 2.44
C CYS A 288 -23.09 0.15 2.30
N LYS A 289 -23.33 -0.89 3.07
CA LYS A 289 -24.62 -1.59 3.13
C LYS A 289 -25.50 -1.13 4.28
N PHE A 290 -24.89 -0.51 5.29
CA PHE A 290 -25.57 -0.09 6.51
C PHE A 290 -25.37 1.40 6.75
N SER A 291 -26.33 2.04 7.40
CA SER A 291 -26.17 3.44 7.81
C SER A 291 -25.20 3.53 8.99
N ILE A 292 -24.26 4.47 8.93
CA ILE A 292 -23.40 4.84 10.07
C ILE A 292 -24.30 5.41 11.18
N ARG A 293 -24.21 4.86 12.39
CA ARG A 293 -25.05 5.21 13.56
C ARG A 293 -24.19 5.41 14.80
N GLU A 294 -24.69 6.18 15.76
CA GLU A 294 -24.06 6.30 17.08
C GLU A 294 -23.96 4.94 17.75
N SER A 295 -22.77 4.67 18.29
CA SER A 295 -22.42 3.39 18.90
C SER A 295 -21.29 3.61 19.92
N GLU A 296 -20.76 2.52 20.46
CA GLU A 296 -19.58 2.56 21.34
C GLU A 296 -18.30 3.05 20.64
N VAL A 297 -18.29 3.08 19.29
CA VAL A 297 -17.10 3.40 18.47
C VAL A 297 -17.28 4.63 17.56
N TRP A 298 -18.46 5.25 17.53
CA TRP A 298 -18.73 6.48 16.79
C TRP A 298 -19.73 7.38 17.54
N PRO A 299 -19.53 8.71 17.63
CA PRO A 299 -18.51 9.52 16.93
C PRO A 299 -17.09 9.39 17.46
N ILE A 300 -16.95 9.26 18.77
CA ILE A 300 -15.69 8.93 19.46
C ILE A 300 -15.95 7.71 20.33
N ARG A 301 -14.90 6.94 20.63
CA ARG A 301 -15.06 5.79 21.52
C ARG A 301 -15.41 6.22 22.93
N GLN A 302 -16.32 5.50 23.57
CA GLN A 302 -16.79 5.86 24.91
C GLN A 302 -15.74 5.69 26.00
N ASP A 303 -14.81 4.76 25.85
CA ASP A 303 -13.72 4.54 26.80
C ASP A 303 -12.69 5.69 26.77
N LEU A 304 -12.44 6.28 25.60
CA LEU A 304 -11.61 7.48 25.46
C LEU A 304 -12.19 8.69 26.20
N LEU A 305 -13.52 8.77 26.35
CA LEU A 305 -14.18 9.81 27.14
C LEU A 305 -14.01 9.62 28.66
N ARG A 306 -13.71 8.40 29.11
CA ARG A 306 -13.61 8.05 30.54
C ARG A 306 -12.17 8.14 31.06
N SER A 307 -11.19 7.97 30.19
CA SER A 307 -9.81 8.33 30.46
C SER A 307 -9.68 9.86 30.46
N GLY A 308 -10.12 10.50 31.55
CA GLY A 308 -9.73 11.89 31.84
C GLY A 308 -8.20 12.03 31.85
N PRO A 309 -7.66 13.27 31.91
CA PRO A 309 -6.22 13.47 31.97
C PRO A 309 -5.68 12.61 33.11
N MET A 310 -4.82 11.62 32.77
CA MET A 310 -4.00 11.00 33.80
C MET A 310 -3.16 12.14 34.35
N GLU A 311 -3.49 12.60 35.57
CA GLU A 311 -2.65 13.52 36.31
C GLU A 311 -1.27 12.85 36.44
N GLU A 312 -0.32 13.29 35.61
CA GLU A 312 1.12 13.09 35.81
C GLU A 312 1.63 14.03 36.91
#